data_AF-A0A424R2I9-F1
#
_entry.id   AF-A0A424R2I9-F1
#
_cell.length_a   1.000
_cell.length_b   1.000
_cell.length_c   1.000
_cell.angle_alpha   90.00
_cell.angle_beta   90.00
_cell.angle_gamma   90.00
#
_symmetry.space_group_name_H-M   'P 1'
#
loop_
_entity.id
_entity.type
_entity.pdbx_description
1 polymer ?
#
loop_
_entity_poly.entity_id
_entity_poly.type
_entity_poly.pdbx_seq_one_letter_code
_entity_poly.pdbx_strand_id
1 'polypeptide(L)'
;MRTRPIEPSEKSYTIAVSLSAIFGVIGVHHFYLGRYLEGLIDFGLFVATLYFYLTGQLVWALAFLAVDYLHTLTITILLLTGSFRDGKGKTICYPGQQLTPTH
;
A
#
# COMPACT_ATOMS: atom_id res chain seq x y z
N MET A 1 -10.52 17.61 19.13
CA MET A 1 -10.03 16.79 18.00
C MET A 1 -11.06 15.66 17.79
N ARG A 2 -11.94 15.73 16.78
CA ARG A 2 -12.94 14.67 16.53
C ARG A 2 -12.22 13.45 15.96
N THR A 3 -12.05 12.40 16.75
CA THR A 3 -11.68 11.08 16.24
C THR A 3 -12.85 10.59 15.38
N ARG A 4 -12.62 10.38 14.08
CA ARG A 4 -13.64 9.76 13.22
C ARG A 4 -13.89 8.33 13.74
N PRO A 5 -15.15 7.87 13.81
CA PRO A 5 -15.43 6.49 14.21
C PRO A 5 -14.65 5.53 13.30
N ILE A 6 -14.08 4.49 13.89
CA ILE A 6 -13.33 3.47 13.15
C ILE A 6 -14.36 2.61 12.42
N GLU A 7 -14.58 2.91 11.14
CA GLU A 7 -15.50 2.15 10.29
C GLU A 7 -14.76 1.05 9.52
N PRO A 8 -15.34 -0.17 9.42
CA PRO A 8 -14.79 -1.21 8.58
C PRO A 8 -14.96 -0.86 7.10
N SER A 9 -13.94 -1.13 6.29
CA SER A 9 -14.02 -1.03 4.83
C SER A 9 -14.72 -2.25 4.24
N GLU A 10 -15.43 -2.04 3.13
CA GLU A 10 -16.01 -3.12 2.31
C GLU A 10 -14.96 -3.87 1.48
N LYS A 11 -13.72 -3.36 1.43
CA LYS A 11 -12.63 -3.99 0.68
C LYS A 11 -12.13 -5.23 1.41
N SER A 12 -11.97 -6.33 0.67
CA SER A 12 -11.40 -7.57 1.19
C SER A 12 -9.92 -7.40 1.58
N TYR A 13 -9.62 -7.72 2.84
CA TYR A 13 -8.26 -7.82 3.39
C TYR A 13 -7.40 -8.81 2.61
N THR A 14 -7.92 -10.00 2.32
CA THR A 14 -7.17 -11.04 1.61
C THR A 14 -6.73 -10.56 0.24
N ILE A 15 -7.63 -9.90 -0.50
CA ILE A 15 -7.30 -9.31 -1.81
C ILE A 15 -6.24 -8.22 -1.65
N ALA A 16 -6.38 -7.34 -0.66
CA ALA A 16 -5.41 -6.26 -0.42
C ALA A 16 -3.99 -6.82 -0.13
N VAL A 17 -3.89 -7.82 0.75
CA VAL A 17 -2.61 -8.46 1.09
C VAL A 17 -2.05 -9.23 -0.09
N SER A 18 -2.86 -10.01 -0.82
CA SER A 18 -2.40 -10.75 -2.00
C SER A 18 -1.90 -9.82 -3.11
N LEU A 19 -2.61 -8.71 -3.37
CA LEU A 19 -2.16 -7.70 -4.33
C LEU A 19 -0.86 -7.03 -3.88
N SER A 20 -0.72 -6.73 -2.59
CA SER A 20 0.51 -6.16 -2.03
C SER A 20 1.69 -7.14 -2.13
N ALA A 21 1.46 -8.43 -1.91
CA ALA A 21 2.52 -9.44 -1.97
C ALA A 21 3.02 -9.71 -3.40
N ILE A 22 2.12 -9.74 -4.40
CA ILE A 22 2.46 -10.09 -5.79
C ILE A 22 2.83 -8.85 -6.61
N PHE A 23 2.09 -7.76 -6.43
CA PHE A 23 2.19 -6.53 -7.23
C PHE A 23 2.56 -5.31 -6.38
N GLY A 24 3.19 -5.53 -5.23
CA GLY A 24 3.57 -4.49 -4.28
C GLY A 24 4.40 -3.38 -4.93
N VAL A 25 5.53 -3.76 -5.54
CA VAL A 25 6.47 -2.86 -6.22
C VAL A 25 5.84 -2.15 -7.43
N ILE A 26 4.74 -2.65 -8.00
CA ILE A 26 4.04 -1.95 -9.09
C ILE A 26 3.05 -0.92 -8.53
N GLY A 27 2.63 -1.07 -7.26
CA GLY A 27 1.65 -0.19 -6.60
C GLY A 27 0.19 -0.55 -6.84
N VAL A 28 -0.12 -1.71 -7.46
CA VAL A 28 -1.50 -2.08 -7.86
C VAL A 28 -2.47 -2.12 -6.67
N HIS A 29 -1.97 -2.53 -5.51
CA HIS A 29 -2.76 -2.62 -4.28
C HIS A 29 -3.31 -1.27 -3.82
N HIS A 30 -2.60 -0.16 -4.04
CA HIS A 30 -3.09 1.19 -3.71
C HIS A 30 -4.31 1.60 -4.55
N PHE A 31 -4.38 1.19 -5.83
CA PHE A 31 -5.55 1.44 -6.67
C PHE A 31 -6.78 0.68 -6.17
N TYR A 32 -6.60 -0.59 -5.76
CA TYR A 32 -7.69 -1.38 -5.17
C TYR A 32 -8.22 -0.75 -3.87
N LEU A 33 -7.31 -0.22 -3.05
CA LEU A 33 -7.60 0.46 -1.78
C LEU A 33 -8.11 1.90 -1.96
N GLY A 34 -8.20 2.41 -3.20
CA GLY A 34 -8.68 3.76 -3.50
C GLY A 34 -7.70 4.88 -3.15
N ARG A 35 -6.42 4.56 -2.93
CA ARG A 35 -5.33 5.52 -2.67
C ARG A 35 -4.56 5.80 -3.96
N TYR A 36 -5.25 6.40 -4.94
CA TYR A 36 -4.73 6.59 -6.30
C TYR A 36 -3.41 7.36 -6.38
N LEU A 37 -3.20 8.35 -5.51
CA LEU A 37 -1.97 9.14 -5.49
C LEU A 37 -0.75 8.27 -5.15
N GLU A 38 -0.87 7.40 -4.16
CA GLU A 38 0.23 6.50 -3.76
C GLU A 38 0.48 5.44 -4.81
N GLY A 39 -0.59 4.88 -5.39
CA GLY A 39 -0.45 3.95 -6.51
C GLY A 39 0.26 4.58 -7.71
N LEU A 40 0.03 5.87 -7.98
CA LEU A 40 0.75 6.60 -9.04
C LEU A 40 2.22 6.86 -8.68
N ILE A 41 2.52 7.12 -7.39
CA ILE A 41 3.89 7.29 -6.91
C ILE A 41 4.66 5.98 -7.06
N ASP A 42 4.13 4.86 -6.58
CA ASP A 42 4.75 3.54 -6.67
C ASP A 42 4.93 3.13 -8.13
N PHE A 43 3.89 3.29 -8.96
CA PHE A 43 4.00 3.02 -10.39
C PHE A 43 5.06 3.91 -11.06
N GLY A 44 5.17 5.18 -10.65
CA GLY A 44 6.22 6.09 -11.11
C GLY A 44 7.62 5.64 -10.69
N LEU A 45 7.80 5.17 -9.45
CA LEU A 45 9.05 4.62 -8.93
C LEU A 45 9.46 3.36 -9.69
N PHE A 46 8.50 2.48 -9.99
CA PHE A 46 8.71 1.30 -10.83
C PHE A 46 9.16 1.66 -12.25
N VAL A 47 8.48 2.61 -12.90
CA VAL A 47 8.85 3.09 -14.25
C VAL A 47 10.22 3.77 -14.23
N ALA A 48 10.51 4.58 -13.21
CA ALA A 48 11.84 5.20 -13.04
C ALA A 48 12.93 4.15 -12.86
N THR A 49 12.69 3.13 -12.03
CA THR A 49 13.59 1.98 -11.86
C THR A 49 13.89 1.32 -13.21
N LEU A 50 12.87 1.03 -14.01
CA LEU A 50 13.04 0.42 -15.33
C LEU A 50 13.82 1.34 -16.28
N TYR A 51 13.53 2.64 -16.31
CA TYR A 51 14.23 3.61 -17.14
C TYR A 51 15.73 3.70 -16.77
N PHE A 52 16.06 3.83 -15.49
CA PHE A 52 17.46 3.89 -15.04
C PHE A 52 18.20 2.56 -15.25
N TYR A 53 17.49 1.44 -15.12
CA TYR A 53 18.05 0.11 -15.41
C TYR A 53 18.41 -0.02 -16.90
N LEU A 54 17.49 0.35 -17.80
CA LEU A 54 17.70 0.29 -19.25
C LEU A 54 18.76 1.27 -19.77
N THR A 55 18.94 2.41 -19.10
CA THR A 55 19.99 3.40 -19.43
C THR A 55 21.35 3.08 -18.79
N GLY A 56 21.47 1.96 -18.08
CA GLY A 56 22.72 1.50 -17.46
C GLY A 56 23.09 2.19 -16.15
N GLN A 57 22.22 3.06 -15.62
CA GLN A 57 22.42 3.80 -14.37
C GLN A 57 22.00 2.95 -13.16
N LEU A 58 22.76 1.88 -12.90
CA LEU A 58 22.38 0.82 -11.97
C LEU A 58 22.22 1.29 -10.52
N VAL A 59 23.02 2.26 -10.07
CA VAL A 59 22.93 2.84 -8.72
C VAL A 59 21.58 3.54 -8.51
N TRP A 60 21.14 4.34 -9.48
CA TRP A 60 19.85 5.03 -9.41
C TRP A 60 18.70 4.05 -9.48
N ALA A 61 18.77 3.05 -10.37
CA ALA A 61 17.76 2.00 -10.45
C ALA A 61 17.59 1.26 -9.11
N LEU A 62 18.69 0.87 -8.47
CA LEU A 62 18.65 0.23 -7.15
C LEU A 62 18.11 1.15 -6.05
N ALA A 63 18.43 2.45 -6.09
CA ALA A 63 17.92 3.41 -5.12
C ALA A 63 16.39 3.56 -5.21
N PHE A 64 15.85 3.73 -6.42
CA PHE A 64 14.39 3.81 -6.62
C PHE A 64 13.68 2.52 -6.24
N LEU A 65 14.23 1.36 -6.65
CA LEU A 65 13.68 0.06 -6.28
C LEU A 65 13.69 -0.17 -4.77
N ALA A 66 14.73 0.26 -4.07
CA ALA A 66 14.82 0.13 -2.61
C ALA A 66 13.75 0.97 -1.90
N VAL A 67 13.52 2.20 -2.35
CA VAL A 67 12.47 3.08 -1.79
C VAL A 67 11.09 2.46 -1.98
N ASP A 68 10.79 2.01 -3.19
CA ASP A 68 9.52 1.37 -3.55
C ASP A 68 9.29 0.08 -2.74
N TYR A 69 10.34 -0.75 -2.63
CA TYR A 69 10.29 -1.97 -1.83
C TYR A 69 10.06 -1.68 -0.33
N LEU A 70 10.72 -0.66 0.25
CA LEU A 70 10.50 -0.27 1.64
C LEU A 70 9.10 0.26 1.89
N HIS A 71 8.55 1.05 0.96
CA HIS A 71 7.17 1.51 1.03
C HIS A 71 6.20 0.32 0.97
N THR A 72 6.35 -0.56 -0.02
CA THR A 72 5.59 -1.82 -0.16
C THR A 72 5.61 -2.66 1.12
N LEU A 73 6.78 -2.84 1.74
CA LEU A 73 6.90 -3.57 3.01
C LEU A 73 6.15 -2.89 4.15
N THR A 74 6.27 -1.57 4.26
CA THR A 74 5.57 -0.79 5.28
C THR A 74 4.05 -0.95 5.15
N ILE A 75 3.52 -0.84 3.93
CA ILE A 75 2.09 -1.01 3.65
C ILE A 75 1.64 -2.45 3.93
N THR A 76 2.44 -3.44 3.54
CA THR A 76 2.14 -4.85 3.81
C THR A 76 2.07 -5.12 5.32
N ILE A 77 3.02 -4.62 6.11
CA ILE A 77 3.00 -4.73 7.58
C ILE A 77 1.77 -4.03 8.16
N LEU A 78 1.41 -2.85 7.67
CA LEU A 78 0.20 -2.13 8.12
C LEU A 78 -1.09 -2.89 7.79
N LEU A 79 -1.15 -3.56 6.64
CA LEU A 79 -2.26 -4.44 6.28
C LEU A 79 -2.32 -5.63 7.25
N LEU A 80 -1.21 -6.34 7.46
CA LEU A 80 -1.15 -7.51 8.36
C LEU A 80 -1.49 -7.16 9.81
N THR A 81 -1.13 -5.96 10.27
CA THR A 81 -1.47 -5.46 11.62
C THR A 81 -2.89 -4.90 11.73
N GLY A 82 -3.64 -4.81 10.63
CA GLY A 82 -5.01 -4.28 10.61
C GLY A 82 -5.09 -2.78 10.89
N SER A 83 -3.97 -2.05 10.78
CA SER A 83 -3.88 -0.59 11.01
C SER A 83 -4.10 0.22 9.72
N PHE A 84 -4.12 -0.46 8.56
CA PHE A 84 -4.23 0.21 7.27
C PHE A 84 -5.63 0.74 6.96
N ARG A 85 -5.69 1.95 6.40
CA ARG A 85 -6.93 2.62 5.98
C ARG A 85 -6.99 2.77 4.47
N ASP A 86 -8.19 2.55 3.94
CA ASP A 86 -8.51 2.79 2.53
C ASP A 86 -8.56 4.29 2.19
N GLY A 87 -8.76 4.62 0.91
CA GLY A 87 -8.87 5.99 0.41
C GLY A 87 -10.07 6.78 0.95
N LYS A 88 -11.06 6.11 1.56
CA LYS A 88 -12.19 6.75 2.25
C LYS A 88 -11.92 6.93 3.76
N GLY A 89 -10.78 6.45 4.25
CA GLY A 89 -10.38 6.49 5.65
C GLY A 89 -10.96 5.35 6.50
N LYS A 90 -11.56 4.33 5.88
CA LYS A 90 -12.09 3.14 6.56
C LYS A 90 -11.00 2.08 6.74
N THR A 91 -11.03 1.35 7.84
CA THR A 91 -9.99 0.37 8.18
C THR A 91 -10.22 -0.95 7.42
N ILE A 92 -9.17 -1.46 6.78
CA ILE A 92 -9.19 -2.80 6.17
C ILE A 92 -9.05 -3.84 7.29
N CYS A 93 -10.10 -4.60 7.52
CA CYS A 93 -10.16 -5.53 8.64
C CYS A 93 -9.77 -6.95 8.22
N TYR A 94 -8.82 -7.56 8.93
CA TYR A 94 -8.56 -8.99 8.76
C TYR A 94 -9.69 -9.84 9.41
N PRO A 95 -9.86 -11.11 9.02
CA PRO A 95 -10.91 -11.97 9.58
C PRO A 95 -10.81 -12.08 11.11
N GLY A 96 -11.87 -11.67 11.81
CA GLY A 96 -11.91 -11.69 13.28
C GLY A 96 -11.37 -10.43 13.98
N GLN A 97 -10.97 -9.39 13.24
CA GLN A 97 -10.57 -8.11 13.81
C GLN A 97 -11.75 -7.42 14.52
N GLN A 98 -11.60 -7.14 15.82
CA GLN A 98 -12.57 -6.37 16.59
C GLN A 98 -12.21 -4.87 16.51
N LEU A 99 -13.13 -4.04 16.03
CA LEU A 99 -12.99 -2.60 16.04
C LEU A 99 -13.57 -2.07 17.35
N THR A 100 -12.72 -1.69 18.30
CA THR A 100 -13.19 -1.04 19.53
C THR A 100 -13.72 0.35 19.18
N PRO A 101 -15.03 0.64 19.36
CA PRO A 101 -15.54 1.99 19.20
C PRO A 101 -14.88 2.87 20.26
N THR A 102 -14.16 3.91 19.85
CA THR A 102 -13.67 4.93 20.80
C THR A 102 -14.88 5.77 21.20
N HIS A 103 -15.40 5.55 22.41
CA HIS A 103 -16.49 6.32 23.02
C HIS A 103 -16.11 7.80 23.23
#